data_AF-S1R577-F1
#
_entry.id   AF-S1R577-F1
#
_cell.length_a   1.000
_cell.length_b   1.000
_cell.length_c   1.000
_cell.angle_alpha   90.00
_cell.angle_beta   90.00
_cell.angle_gamma   90.00
#
_symmetry.space_group_name_H-M   'P 1'
#
loop_
_entity.id
_entity.type
_entity.pdbx_description
1 polymer ?
#
loop_
_entity_poly.entity_id
_entity_poly.type
_entity_poly.pdbx_seq_one_letter_code
_entity_poly.pdbx_strand_id
1 'polypeptide(L)'
;MFYHILLVPQFEEITAELSKHKVKNQFSREFLRRYSELDGEIIALKNQNNAFIEENSLKESKDKAKSLLDKNLEKILASINLILNNKMREFNDKLYKIKRNAPVINITASSSYIFFTPNVTGTGTNFKGLILLD
;
A
#
# COMPACT_ATOMS: atom_id res chain seq x y z
N MET A 1 -18.83 -9.04 27.31
CA MET A 1 -18.87 -9.49 28.73
C MET A 1 -18.58 -8.36 29.73
N PHE A 2 -17.70 -7.39 29.41
CA PHE A 2 -17.35 -6.29 30.34
C PHE A 2 -18.44 -5.21 30.57
N TYR A 3 -19.31 -4.91 29.59
CA TYR A 3 -20.32 -3.85 29.74
C TYR A 3 -21.60 -4.26 30.47
N HIS A 4 -21.91 -5.57 30.52
CA HIS A 4 -23.03 -6.08 31.29
C HIS A 4 -22.83 -5.85 32.80
N ILE A 5 -21.56 -5.74 33.23
CA ILE A 5 -21.14 -5.53 34.63
C ILE A 5 -21.16 -4.03 35.01
N LEU A 6 -21.11 -3.11 34.04
CA LEU A 6 -21.02 -1.66 34.31
C LEU A 6 -22.38 -0.94 34.29
N LEU A 7 -23.32 -1.39 33.46
CA LEU A 7 -24.65 -0.77 33.36
C LEU A 7 -25.61 -1.24 34.47
N VAL A 8 -25.48 -2.48 34.95
CA VAL A 8 -26.29 -3.02 36.05
C VAL A 8 -26.10 -2.22 37.35
N PRO A 9 -24.87 -1.94 37.83
CA PRO A 9 -24.67 -1.16 39.05
C PRO A 9 -25.12 0.30 38.94
N GLN A 10 -24.91 0.97 37.79
CA GLN A 10 -25.42 2.34 37.59
C GLN A 10 -26.95 2.38 37.67
N PHE A 11 -27.64 1.31 37.28
CA PHE A 11 -29.10 1.23 37.35
C PHE A 11 -29.64 0.85 38.74
N GLU A 12 -28.91 0.05 39.52
CA GLU A 12 -29.23 -0.15 40.94
C GLU A 12 -29.21 1.19 41.70
N GLU A 13 -28.25 2.06 41.37
CA GLU A 13 -28.17 3.40 41.93
C GLU A 13 -29.34 4.29 41.49
N ILE A 14 -29.67 4.30 40.18
CA ILE A 14 -30.82 5.07 39.63
C ILE A 14 -32.16 4.55 40.18
N THR A 15 -32.34 3.24 40.34
CA THR A 15 -33.57 2.66 40.90
C THR A 15 -33.69 2.90 42.41
N ALA A 16 -32.56 2.94 43.14
CA ALA A 16 -32.52 3.37 44.53
C ALA A 16 -32.91 4.86 44.68
N GLU A 17 -32.47 5.73 43.78
CA GLU A 17 -32.90 7.14 43.76
C GLU A 17 -34.38 7.32 43.37
N LEU A 18 -34.87 6.60 42.35
CA LEU A 18 -36.27 6.66 41.92
C LEU A 18 -37.23 6.10 42.99
N SER A 19 -36.80 5.08 43.74
CA SER A 19 -37.58 4.54 44.87
C SER A 19 -37.67 5.51 46.05
N LYS A 20 -36.59 6.27 46.34
CA LYS A 20 -36.62 7.40 47.29
C LYS A 20 -37.63 8.48 46.89
N HIS A 21 -37.81 8.72 45.60
CA HIS A 21 -38.76 9.69 45.07
C HIS A 21 -40.19 9.13 44.82
N LYS A 22 -40.50 7.90 45.28
CA LYS A 22 -41.80 7.22 45.09
C LYS A 22 -42.27 7.15 43.62
N VAL A 23 -41.33 7.14 42.68
CA VAL A 23 -41.63 6.92 41.27
C VAL A 23 -41.76 5.41 41.06
N LYS A 24 -42.95 4.91 40.71
CA LYS A 24 -43.15 3.49 40.37
C LYS A 24 -42.25 3.15 39.19
N ASN A 25 -41.35 2.19 39.37
CA ASN A 25 -40.45 1.68 38.33
C ASN A 25 -41.28 1.19 37.12
N GLN A 26 -41.21 1.89 36.00
CA GLN A 26 -42.16 1.74 34.88
C GLN A 26 -41.74 0.68 33.85
N PHE A 27 -40.52 0.15 33.92
CA PHE A 27 -39.97 -0.75 32.91
C PHE A 27 -39.78 -2.18 33.46
N SER A 28 -40.23 -3.17 32.69
CA SER A 28 -40.04 -4.59 33.04
C SER A 28 -38.56 -5.00 32.85
N ARG A 29 -38.09 -5.96 33.65
CA ARG A 29 -36.72 -6.51 33.50
C ARG A 29 -36.43 -7.04 32.10
N GLU A 30 -37.43 -7.65 31.44
CA GLU A 30 -37.28 -8.14 30.08
C GLU A 30 -37.12 -7.01 29.05
N PHE A 31 -37.84 -5.90 29.21
CA PHE A 31 -37.66 -4.73 28.36
C PHE A 31 -36.23 -4.16 28.48
N LEU A 32 -35.72 -4.05 29.70
CA LEU A 32 -34.36 -3.56 29.98
C LEU A 32 -33.29 -4.48 29.39
N ARG A 33 -33.47 -5.81 29.52
CA ARG A 33 -32.57 -6.79 28.92
C ARG A 33 -32.52 -6.64 27.40
N ARG A 34 -33.68 -6.56 26.74
CA ARG A 34 -33.76 -6.39 25.28
C ARG A 34 -33.15 -5.08 24.80
N TYR A 35 -33.37 -3.99 25.53
CA TYR A 35 -32.75 -2.71 25.23
C TYR A 35 -31.21 -2.80 25.29
N SER A 36 -30.67 -3.40 26.36
CA SER A 36 -29.22 -3.58 26.51
C SER A 36 -28.62 -4.51 25.45
N GLU A 37 -29.36 -5.54 25.02
CA GLU A 37 -28.95 -6.41 23.91
C GLU A 37 -28.82 -5.61 22.60
N LEU A 38 -29.86 -4.84 22.26
CA LEU A 38 -29.87 -4.02 21.04
C LEU A 38 -28.81 -2.92 21.05
N ASP A 39 -28.60 -2.26 22.19
CA ASP A 39 -27.56 -1.24 22.31
C ASP A 39 -26.15 -1.82 22.14
N GLY A 40 -25.91 -3.00 22.72
CA GLY A 40 -24.67 -3.75 22.52
C GLY A 40 -24.45 -4.14 21.05
N GLU A 41 -25.51 -4.55 20.35
CA GLU A 41 -25.46 -4.86 18.91
C GLU A 41 -25.15 -3.61 18.07
N ILE A 42 -25.80 -2.48 18.37
CA ILE A 42 -25.56 -1.20 17.69
C ILE A 42 -24.09 -0.77 17.87
N ILE A 43 -23.54 -0.88 19.07
CA ILE A 43 -22.14 -0.54 19.34
C ILE A 43 -21.20 -1.47 18.58
N ALA A 44 -21.46 -2.78 18.58
CA ALA A 44 -20.66 -3.75 17.85
C ALA A 44 -20.65 -3.44 16.34
N LEU A 45 -21.82 -3.17 15.74
CA LEU A 45 -21.94 -2.80 14.33
C LEU A 45 -21.26 -1.48 14.00
N LYS A 46 -21.37 -0.47 14.87
CA LYS A 46 -20.65 0.81 14.70
C LYS A 46 -19.14 0.61 14.72
N ASN A 47 -18.63 -0.21 15.64
CA ASN A 47 -17.21 -0.52 15.71
C ASN A 47 -16.73 -1.27 14.47
N GLN A 48 -17.51 -2.22 13.97
CA GLN A 48 -17.19 -2.94 12.72
C GLN A 48 -17.15 -1.99 11.52
N ASN A 49 -18.14 -1.10 11.39
CA ASN A 49 -18.17 -0.11 10.31
C ASN A 49 -16.96 0.84 10.37
N ASN A 50 -16.60 1.32 11.57
CA ASN A 50 -15.44 2.18 11.74
C ASN A 50 -14.13 1.46 11.36
N ALA A 51 -13.97 0.21 11.80
CA ALA A 51 -12.81 -0.61 11.45
C ALA A 51 -12.71 -0.84 9.93
N PHE A 52 -13.84 -1.09 9.26
CA PHE A 52 -13.88 -1.25 7.80
C PHE A 52 -13.48 0.04 7.07
N ILE A 53 -13.97 1.20 7.51
CA ILE A 53 -13.62 2.51 6.93
C ILE A 53 -12.12 2.77 7.10
N GLU A 54 -11.57 2.52 8.29
CA GLU A 54 -10.15 2.69 8.57
C GLU A 54 -9.29 1.76 7.71
N GLU A 55 -9.64 0.47 7.62
CA GLU A 55 -8.95 -0.50 6.79
C GLU A 55 -8.92 -0.05 5.32
N ASN A 56 -10.05 0.41 4.79
CA ASN A 56 -10.12 0.87 3.41
C ASN A 56 -9.25 2.12 3.18
N SER A 57 -9.24 3.06 4.13
CA SER A 57 -8.38 4.25 4.06
C SER A 57 -6.87 3.89 4.08
N LEU A 58 -6.49 2.92 4.92
CA LEU A 58 -5.12 2.41 4.99
C LEU A 58 -4.73 1.71 3.69
N LYS A 59 -5.63 0.92 3.11
CA LYS A 59 -5.42 0.25 1.82
C LYS A 59 -5.21 1.25 0.69
N GLU A 60 -6.06 2.26 0.58
CA GLU A 60 -5.91 3.33 -0.42
C GLU A 60 -4.58 4.08 -0.27
N SER A 61 -4.20 4.39 0.97
CA SER A 61 -2.92 5.04 1.28
C SER A 61 -1.71 4.18 0.87
N LYS A 62 -1.78 2.87 1.14
CA LYS A 62 -0.75 1.89 0.73
C LYS A 62 -0.64 1.79 -0.80
N ASP A 63 -1.77 1.69 -1.50
CA ASP A 63 -1.78 1.58 -2.96
C ASP A 63 -1.24 2.85 -3.63
N LYS A 64 -1.60 4.02 -3.09
CA LYS A 64 -1.04 5.31 -3.54
C LYS A 64 0.47 5.39 -3.30
N ALA A 65 0.95 5.00 -2.12
CA ALA A 65 2.38 4.98 -1.82
C ALA A 65 3.15 4.03 -2.74
N LYS A 66 2.61 2.84 -3.00
CA LYS A 66 3.19 1.87 -3.94
C LYS A 66 3.26 2.43 -5.37
N SER A 67 2.17 3.02 -5.87
CA SER A 67 2.16 3.62 -7.20
C SER A 67 3.17 4.77 -7.34
N LEU A 68 3.37 5.58 -6.29
CA LEU A 68 4.38 6.62 -6.28
C LEU A 68 5.80 6.04 -6.30
N LEU A 69 6.05 4.99 -5.52
CA LEU A 69 7.33 4.29 -5.51
C LEU A 69 7.66 3.74 -6.91
N ASP A 70 6.73 3.01 -7.52
CA ASP A 70 6.91 2.40 -8.84
C ASP A 70 7.23 3.47 -9.90
N LYS A 71 6.47 4.57 -9.92
CA LYS A 71 6.71 5.70 -10.85
C LYS A 71 8.07 6.37 -10.63
N ASN A 72 8.51 6.50 -9.37
CA ASN A 72 9.80 7.09 -9.08
C ASN A 72 10.94 6.16 -9.51
N LEU A 73 10.80 4.85 -9.28
CA LEU A 73 11.77 3.86 -9.76
C LEU A 73 11.87 3.87 -11.29
N GLU A 74 10.75 3.89 -12.01
CA GLU A 74 10.74 3.99 -13.47
C GLU A 74 11.49 5.24 -13.96
N LYS A 75 11.26 6.39 -13.34
CA LYS A 75 11.96 7.65 -13.70
C LYS A 75 13.47 7.56 -13.46
N ILE A 76 13.88 7.02 -12.30
CA ILE A 76 15.29 6.86 -11.96
C ILE A 76 15.96 5.90 -12.94
N LEU A 77 15.35 4.74 -13.20
CA LEU A 77 15.87 3.75 -14.14
C LEU A 77 15.95 4.32 -15.57
N ALA A 78 14.94 5.06 -16.01
CA ALA A 78 14.96 5.73 -17.31
C ALA A 78 16.12 6.74 -17.42
N SER A 79 16.37 7.51 -16.35
CA SER A 79 17.49 8.44 -16.28
C SER A 79 18.85 7.72 -16.34
N ILE A 80 19.01 6.65 -15.57
CA ILE A 80 20.24 5.83 -15.57
C ILE A 80 20.46 5.23 -16.96
N ASN A 81 19.45 4.60 -17.55
CA ASN A 81 19.51 4.03 -18.89
C ASN A 81 19.89 5.07 -19.94
N LEU A 82 19.32 6.28 -19.86
CA LEU A 82 19.67 7.38 -20.77
C LEU A 82 21.15 7.76 -20.65
N ILE A 83 21.65 7.94 -19.42
CA ILE A 83 23.04 8.32 -19.17
C ILE A 83 23.99 7.24 -19.70
N LEU A 84 23.74 5.97 -19.36
CA LEU A 84 24.57 4.84 -19.80
C LEU A 84 24.57 4.70 -21.33
N ASN A 85 23.39 4.77 -21.96
CA ASN A 85 23.29 4.67 -23.41
C ASN A 85 23.95 5.83 -24.16
N ASN A 86 23.91 7.04 -23.60
CA ASN A 86 24.64 8.18 -24.15
C ASN A 86 26.16 7.96 -24.06
N LYS A 87 26.65 7.42 -22.94
CA LYS A 87 28.08 7.10 -22.77
C LYS A 87 28.54 5.98 -23.69
N MET A 88 27.74 4.92 -23.85
CA MET A 88 28.04 3.85 -24.80
C MET A 88 28.10 4.34 -26.25
N ARG A 89 27.24 5.29 -26.62
CA ARG A 89 27.32 5.95 -27.94
C ARG A 89 28.60 6.77 -28.07
N GLU A 90 28.93 7.58 -27.07
CA GLU A 90 30.16 8.38 -27.04
C GLU A 90 31.41 7.49 -27.23
N PHE A 91 31.50 6.38 -26.51
CA PHE A 91 32.61 5.44 -26.63
C PHE A 91 32.64 4.72 -27.96
N ASN A 92 31.49 4.24 -28.45
CA ASN A 92 31.41 3.61 -29.76
C ASN A 92 31.86 4.55 -30.88
N ASP A 93 31.48 5.82 -30.84
CA ASP A 93 31.84 6.82 -31.85
C ASP A 93 33.34 7.17 -31.80
N LYS A 94 33.98 7.09 -30.63
CA LYS A 94 35.44 7.22 -30.48
C LYS A 94 36.21 6.00 -31.00
N LEU A 95 35.67 4.80 -30.81
CA LEU A 95 36.37 3.54 -31.06
C LEU A 95 36.36 3.13 -32.54
N TYR A 96 35.36 3.55 -33.32
CA TYR A 96 35.23 3.19 -34.73
C TYR A 96 35.32 4.41 -35.65
N LYS A 97 36.25 4.39 -36.60
CA LYS A 97 36.36 5.40 -37.67
C LYS A 97 35.16 5.41 -38.63
N ILE A 98 34.44 4.30 -38.73
CA ILE A 98 33.23 4.15 -39.56
C ILE A 98 32.04 4.03 -38.62
N LYS A 99 30.96 4.76 -38.92
CA LYS A 99 29.74 4.77 -38.10
C LYS A 99 29.20 3.34 -37.93
N ARG A 100 29.12 2.89 -36.68
CA ARG A 100 28.57 1.59 -36.29
C ARG A 100 27.52 1.79 -35.20
N ASN A 101 26.55 0.89 -35.12
CA ASN A 101 25.56 0.94 -34.04
C ASN A 101 26.24 0.69 -32.69
N ALA A 102 25.94 1.55 -31.73
CA ALA A 102 26.34 1.40 -30.35
C ALA A 102 25.46 0.34 -29.67
N PRO A 103 26.02 -0.42 -28.70
CA PRO A 103 25.20 -1.28 -27.86
C PRO A 103 24.27 -0.44 -26.98
N VAL A 104 23.15 -1.05 -26.56
CA VAL A 104 22.08 -0.46 -25.76
C VAL A 104 21.86 -1.33 -24.53
N ILE A 105 21.79 -0.69 -23.37
CA ILE A 105 21.40 -1.29 -22.09
C ILE A 105 20.03 -0.78 -21.68
N ASN A 106 19.21 -1.69 -21.17
CA ASN A 106 17.94 -1.39 -20.56
C ASN A 106 17.84 -2.13 -19.23
N ILE A 107 18.10 -1.41 -18.14
CA ILE A 107 17.90 -1.89 -16.78
C ILE A 107 16.40 -1.86 -16.50
N THR A 108 15.83 -3.03 -16.21
CA THR A 108 14.39 -3.21 -15.99
C THR A 108 14.04 -3.40 -14.51
N ALA A 109 15.00 -3.84 -13.70
CA ALA A 109 14.88 -3.93 -12.25
C ALA A 109 16.25 -3.79 -11.58
N SER A 110 16.28 -3.80 -10.25
CA SER A 110 17.51 -3.70 -9.45
C SER A 110 18.54 -4.80 -9.75
N SER A 111 18.08 -5.97 -10.21
CA SER A 111 18.93 -7.14 -10.47
C SER A 111 18.86 -7.65 -11.92
N SER A 112 18.23 -6.92 -12.83
CA SER A 112 18.06 -7.37 -14.21
C SER A 112 18.22 -6.25 -15.23
N TYR A 113 18.87 -6.60 -16.34
CA TYR A 113 19.03 -5.73 -17.49
C TYR A 113 19.02 -6.53 -18.79
N ILE A 114 18.68 -5.87 -19.88
CA ILE A 114 18.80 -6.37 -21.24
C ILE A 114 19.88 -5.57 -21.94
N PHE A 115 20.77 -6.25 -22.66
CA PHE A 115 21.87 -5.61 -23.37
C PHE A 115 22.03 -6.18 -24.77
N PHE A 116 21.99 -5.31 -25.79
CA PHE A 116 22.02 -5.73 -27.19
C PHE A 116 22.51 -4.62 -28.11
N THR A 117 22.89 -4.95 -29.35
CA THR A 117 23.20 -3.96 -30.39
C THR A 117 22.08 -3.97 -31.46
N PRO A 118 21.34 -2.86 -31.66
CA PRO A 118 20.26 -2.80 -32.64
C PRO A 118 20.73 -3.08 -34.08
N ASN A 119 19.88 -3.76 -34.87
CA ASN A 119 20.10 -4.07 -36.29
C ASN A 119 21.35 -4.93 -36.60
N VAL A 120 21.80 -5.75 -35.66
CA VAL A 120 22.92 -6.67 -35.89
C VAL A 120 22.59 -8.05 -35.32
N THR A 121 22.49 -9.06 -36.19
CA THR A 121 22.14 -10.45 -35.87
C THR A 121 23.34 -11.41 -35.90
N GLY A 122 24.58 -10.89 -36.01
CA GLY A 122 25.80 -11.70 -36.15
C GLY A 122 26.55 -11.96 -34.83
N THR A 123 27.03 -13.19 -34.65
CA THR A 123 27.75 -13.73 -33.47
C THR A 123 29.03 -12.96 -33.09
N GLY A 124 29.69 -12.27 -34.02
CA GLY A 124 30.85 -11.41 -33.75
C GLY A 124 30.53 -10.12 -32.97
N THR A 125 29.25 -9.78 -32.81
CA THR A 125 28.78 -8.53 -32.18
C THR A 125 28.62 -8.67 -30.66
N ASN A 126 28.39 -9.89 -30.16
CA ASN A 126 28.31 -10.15 -28.72
C ASN A 126 29.65 -9.88 -28.02
N PHE A 127 30.78 -10.15 -28.69
CA PHE A 127 32.13 -9.78 -28.20
C PHE A 127 32.33 -8.27 -28.08
N LYS A 128 31.77 -7.49 -29.01
CA LYS A 128 31.86 -6.02 -29.00
C LYS A 128 31.07 -5.41 -27.83
N GLY A 129 29.92 -5.99 -27.51
CA GLY A 129 29.14 -5.57 -26.35
C GLY A 129 29.91 -5.80 -25.04
N LEU A 130 30.67 -6.88 -24.94
CA LEU A 130 31.47 -7.20 -23.75
C LEU A 130 32.60 -6.18 -23.53
N ILE A 131 33.37 -5.84 -24.57
CA ILE A 131 34.51 -4.88 -24.48
C ILE A 131 34.06 -3.46 -24.12
N LEU A 132 32.84 -3.07 -24.48
CA LEU A 132 32.31 -1.73 -24.20
C LEU A 132 31.66 -1.62 -22.81
N LEU A 133 31.32 -2.75 -22.20
CA LEU A 133 30.64 -2.82 -20.90
C LEU A 133 31.61 -3.16 -19.76
N ASP A 134 32.63 -3.96 -20.03
CA ASP A 134 33.76 -4.29 -19.13
C ASP A 134 34.69 -3.07 -18.92
#